data_AF-A0A1G3C9Y9-F1
#
_entry.id   AF-A0A1G3C9Y9-F1
#
_cell.length_a   1.000
_cell.length_b   1.000
_cell.length_c   1.000
_cell.angle_alpha   90.00
_cell.angle_beta   90.00
_cell.angle_gamma   90.00
#
_symmetry.space_group_name_H-M   'P 1'
#
loop_
_entity.id
_entity.type
_entity.pdbx_description
1 polymer ?
#
loop_
_entity_poly.entity_id
_entity_poly.type
_entity_poly.pdbx_seq_one_letter_code
_entity_poly.pdbx_strand_id
1 'polypeptide(L)'
;MVANKFIYAVIIAALISIPLFFLPFTPEDPFLLPKSALLSFFACGAIIAVVFFSREKLSYVFSSDVFLASLLLLASFAVSIPYSVNYHEGFSEIKRWVCLIILFLLASQINWTHNRLQRVIKITTTVSFLIATYAILEYFEIIPFYPCGFEKNRLYSFFGHQNILAQYLSITILWNLSIATSGSKSKTRIMYLICIIISTIALLLTFCRGAIIATTIGWVFFLSIYITQKIKNNTNNTTFLTLRNKKKLIILVLSVVASFLILAVILLGKTPIYHEKTTKRISNLIKRGDSLRFILWKDSINMMLSSPIKGIGLGNYFIVYPKFKTGNWKWLTVDPHNELLHIVTETGIIGLSGVIIFLIIVIKYILKKIVYNFNKEIIIYLLAITSGCIATVIDSLISYDFHSSTSSLYFFVGLGILCSGEQKEIPMKLSIKNTLIRNAFIAVPIVFVSCWGMFDEYKKIISHCYYNKALESINKEDHTGCIKYSLKAVKLQPYNPKYHHLLSIAYDVIGQYELAKDHFGKVLLLTPYSNYK
;
A
#
# COMPACT_ATOMS: atom_id res chain seq x y z
N MET A 1 14.95 25.10 -7.80
CA MET A 1 16.01 24.12 -7.39
C MET A 1 15.93 23.62 -5.92
N VAL A 2 15.77 24.48 -4.91
CA VAL A 2 15.76 24.07 -3.47
C VAL A 2 14.56 23.18 -3.12
N ALA A 3 13.34 23.56 -3.52
CA ALA A 3 12.14 22.75 -3.31
C ALA A 3 12.26 21.33 -3.90
N ASN A 4 12.85 21.20 -5.11
CA ASN A 4 13.06 19.90 -5.75
C ASN A 4 14.00 18.98 -4.94
N LYS A 5 15.06 19.53 -4.33
CA LYS A 5 15.96 18.77 -3.44
C LYS A 5 15.25 18.33 -2.16
N PHE A 6 14.41 19.21 -1.59
CA PHE A 6 13.64 18.89 -0.38
C PHE A 6 12.60 17.80 -0.63
N ILE A 7 11.78 17.94 -1.69
CA ILE A 7 10.77 16.93 -2.05
C ILE A 7 11.43 15.58 -2.32
N TYR A 8 12.57 15.58 -3.02
CA TYR A 8 13.36 14.36 -3.22
C TYR A 8 13.81 13.74 -1.89
N ALA A 9 14.30 14.54 -0.94
CA ALA A 9 14.69 14.05 0.38
C ALA A 9 13.51 13.47 1.16
N VAL A 10 12.33 14.10 1.11
CA VAL A 10 11.11 13.58 1.76
C VAL A 10 10.70 12.24 1.17
N ILE A 11 10.70 12.09 -0.16
CA ILE A 11 10.35 10.81 -0.80
C ILE A 11 11.35 9.72 -0.41
N ILE A 12 12.64 10.02 -0.40
CA ILE A 12 13.66 9.07 0.04
C ILE A 12 13.45 8.68 1.50
N ALA A 13 13.20 9.65 2.39
CA ALA A 13 12.92 9.37 3.80
C ALA A 13 11.69 8.48 3.96
N ALA A 14 10.60 8.78 3.26
CA ALA A 14 9.38 7.98 3.28
C ALA A 14 9.61 6.53 2.79
N LEU A 15 10.34 6.34 1.69
CA LEU A 15 10.69 5.02 1.16
C LEU A 15 11.60 4.22 2.09
N ILE A 16 12.35 4.86 2.99
CA ILE A 16 13.18 4.15 3.97
C ILE A 16 12.39 3.84 5.24
N SER A 17 11.76 4.85 5.82
CA SER A 17 11.21 4.73 7.18
C SER A 17 9.89 3.97 7.21
N ILE A 18 8.99 4.16 6.23
CA ILE A 18 7.66 3.53 6.28
C ILE A 18 7.74 1.99 6.24
N PRO A 19 8.56 1.35 5.38
CA PRO A 19 8.71 -0.11 5.41
C PRO A 19 9.25 -0.66 6.74
N LEU A 20 10.18 0.07 7.38
CA LEU A 20 10.91 -0.37 8.56
C LEU A 20 10.23 -0.01 9.90
N PHE A 21 9.27 0.91 9.88
CA PHE A 21 8.68 1.44 11.09
C PHE A 21 7.50 0.59 11.60
N PHE A 22 7.54 0.27 12.88
CA PHE A 22 6.44 -0.36 13.62
C PHE A 22 6.53 0.08 15.08
N LEU A 23 5.41 0.04 15.80
CA LEU A 23 5.33 0.39 17.22
C LEU A 23 4.87 -0.85 18.02
N PRO A 24 5.77 -1.53 18.76
CA PRO A 24 5.39 -2.74 19.49
C PRO A 24 4.32 -2.50 20.56
N PHE A 25 4.29 -1.31 21.14
CA PHE A 25 3.38 -0.93 22.23
C PHE A 25 1.93 -0.60 21.78
N THR A 26 1.60 -0.84 20.51
CA THR A 26 0.23 -0.80 19.97
C THR A 26 -0.23 -2.20 19.53
N PRO A 27 -0.30 -3.20 20.43
CA PRO A 27 -0.44 -4.62 20.07
C PRO A 27 -1.63 -5.01 19.18
N GLU A 28 -2.77 -4.29 19.24
CA GLU A 28 -3.88 -4.56 18.31
C GLU A 28 -3.58 -4.13 16.86
N ASP A 29 -2.74 -3.11 16.66
CA ASP A 29 -2.27 -2.69 15.32
C ASP A 29 -0.84 -2.08 15.39
N PRO A 30 0.20 -2.93 15.53
CA PRO A 30 1.58 -2.46 15.70
C PRO A 30 2.23 -2.03 14.38
N PHE A 31 1.59 -2.31 13.24
CA PHE A 31 2.19 -2.13 11.92
C PHE A 31 1.45 -1.13 11.04
N LEU A 32 0.13 -1.25 10.86
CA LEU A 32 -0.59 -0.44 9.87
C LEU A 32 -0.78 0.98 10.37
N LEU A 33 -1.24 1.14 11.61
CA LEU A 33 -1.48 2.45 12.22
C LEU A 33 -0.21 3.34 12.25
N PRO A 34 0.96 2.88 12.76
CA PRO A 34 2.17 3.72 12.78
C PRO A 34 2.65 4.11 11.38
N LYS A 35 2.45 3.23 10.39
CA LYS A 35 2.82 3.50 8.99
C LYS A 35 1.87 4.50 8.32
N SER A 36 0.57 4.46 8.64
CA SER A 36 -0.39 5.48 8.22
C SER A 36 -0.06 6.85 8.80
N ALA A 37 0.35 6.89 10.07
CA ALA A 37 0.80 8.11 10.72
C ALA A 37 2.05 8.70 10.05
N LEU A 38 3.04 7.87 9.74
CA LEU A 38 4.23 8.31 8.99
C LEU A 38 3.89 8.78 7.58
N LEU A 39 3.00 8.08 6.87
CA LEU A 39 2.53 8.50 5.55
C LEU A 39 1.92 9.91 5.61
N SER A 40 1.05 10.14 6.60
CA SER A 40 0.43 11.44 6.85
C SER A 40 1.49 12.50 7.20
N PHE A 41 2.46 12.17 8.05
CA PHE A 41 3.56 13.06 8.42
C PHE A 41 4.37 13.51 7.19
N PHE A 42 4.78 12.59 6.32
CA PHE A 42 5.55 12.93 5.13
C PHE A 42 4.72 13.71 4.10
N ALA A 43 3.46 13.35 3.87
CA ALA A 43 2.59 14.09 2.96
C ALA A 43 2.34 15.53 3.44
N CYS A 44 2.00 15.70 4.72
CA CYS A 44 1.80 17.00 5.36
C CYS A 44 3.08 17.85 5.35
N GLY A 45 4.20 17.28 5.80
CA GLY A 45 5.49 17.97 5.83
C GLY A 45 5.96 18.38 4.43
N ALA A 46 5.72 17.55 3.41
CA ALA A 46 6.06 17.87 2.04
C ALA A 46 5.20 19.01 1.48
N ILE A 47 3.89 19.01 1.75
CA ILE A 47 3.02 20.12 1.33
C ILE A 47 3.44 21.42 1.99
N ILE A 48 3.62 21.42 3.32
CA ILE A 48 4.06 22.61 4.07
C ILE A 48 5.34 23.16 3.46
N ALA A 49 6.30 22.27 3.17
CA ALA A 49 7.55 22.70 2.56
C ALA A 49 7.38 23.24 1.12
N VAL A 50 6.49 22.68 0.32
CA VAL A 50 6.17 23.24 -1.01
C VAL A 50 5.60 24.64 -0.87
N VAL A 51 4.69 24.85 0.07
CA VAL A 51 4.07 26.16 0.32
C VAL A 51 5.11 27.22 0.74
N PHE A 52 6.05 26.86 1.63
CA PHE A 52 7.02 27.83 2.18
C PHE A 52 8.31 27.98 1.35
N PHE A 53 8.81 26.90 0.72
CA PHE A 53 10.12 26.89 0.06
C PHE A 53 10.05 26.89 -1.47
N SER A 54 8.88 26.69 -2.07
CA SER A 54 8.74 26.81 -3.52
C SER A 54 8.65 28.28 -3.92
N ARG A 55 9.79 28.88 -4.28
CA ARG A 55 9.84 30.20 -4.94
C ARG A 55 9.20 30.18 -6.33
N GLU A 56 9.20 29.01 -6.97
CA GLU A 56 8.51 28.76 -8.23
C GLU A 56 7.03 28.45 -7.93
N LYS A 57 6.14 29.17 -8.62
CA LYS A 57 4.71 29.21 -8.33
C LYS A 57 4.09 27.80 -8.29
N LEU A 58 3.27 27.53 -7.27
CA LEU A 58 2.37 26.37 -7.16
C LEU A 58 1.51 26.12 -8.42
N SER A 59 1.40 27.11 -9.31
CA SER A 59 0.61 27.05 -10.55
C SER A 59 0.93 25.86 -11.45
N TYR A 60 2.17 25.34 -11.45
CA TYR A 60 2.54 24.21 -12.31
C TYR A 60 1.91 22.87 -11.89
N VAL A 61 1.54 22.73 -10.61
CA VAL A 61 0.96 21.49 -10.07
C VAL A 61 -0.49 21.29 -10.53
N PHE A 62 -1.23 22.39 -10.75
CA PHE A 62 -2.68 22.36 -11.00
C PHE A 62 -3.07 22.24 -12.48
N SER A 63 -2.12 22.36 -13.41
CA SER A 63 -2.39 22.48 -14.85
C SER A 63 -2.23 21.17 -15.66
N SER A 64 -2.07 20.01 -15.02
CA SER A 64 -1.88 18.73 -15.72
C SER A 64 -3.15 17.86 -15.73
N ASP A 65 -3.40 17.14 -16.83
CA ASP A 65 -4.48 16.14 -16.93
C ASP A 65 -4.39 15.11 -15.80
N VAL A 66 -3.16 14.78 -15.38
CA VAL A 66 -2.88 13.86 -14.27
C VAL A 66 -3.38 14.42 -12.94
N PHE A 67 -3.18 15.72 -12.68
CA PHE A 67 -3.70 16.38 -11.48
C PHE A 67 -5.23 16.39 -11.48
N LEU A 68 -5.87 16.73 -12.60
CA LEU A 68 -7.32 16.71 -12.72
C LEU A 68 -7.87 15.29 -12.51
N ALA A 69 -7.21 14.27 -13.07
CA ALA A 69 -7.57 12.87 -12.87
C ALA A 69 -7.47 12.45 -11.39
N SER A 70 -6.43 12.89 -10.69
CA SER A 70 -6.29 12.68 -9.24
C SER A 70 -7.40 13.35 -8.44
N LEU A 71 -7.78 14.58 -8.80
CA LEU A 71 -8.88 15.28 -8.13
C LEU A 71 -10.22 14.58 -8.39
N LEU A 72 -10.47 14.14 -9.62
CA LEU A 72 -11.67 13.38 -9.99
C LEU A 72 -11.76 12.05 -9.24
N LEU A 73 -10.64 11.34 -9.05
CA LEU A 73 -10.58 10.13 -8.24
C LEU A 73 -10.95 10.41 -6.78
N LEU A 74 -10.37 11.45 -6.18
CA LEU A 74 -10.68 11.81 -4.79
C LEU A 74 -12.13 12.27 -4.64
N ALA A 75 -12.64 13.04 -5.60
CA ALA A 75 -14.03 13.46 -5.63
C ALA A 75 -14.99 12.28 -5.77
N SER A 76 -14.68 11.30 -6.64
CA SER A 76 -15.53 10.12 -6.81
C SER A 76 -15.60 9.26 -5.56
N PHE A 77 -14.51 9.18 -4.77
CA PHE A 77 -14.52 8.52 -3.46
C PHE A 77 -15.28 9.33 -2.41
N ALA A 78 -15.13 10.66 -2.41
CA ALA A 78 -15.84 11.53 -1.46
C ALA A 78 -17.36 11.46 -1.60
N VAL A 79 -17.89 11.18 -2.80
CA VAL A 79 -19.33 11.01 -3.05
C VAL A 79 -19.95 9.89 -2.21
N SER A 80 -19.19 8.85 -1.83
CA SER A 80 -19.74 7.75 -1.03
C SER A 80 -19.80 8.06 0.47
N ILE A 81 -18.99 9.00 0.98
CA ILE A 81 -18.88 9.30 2.42
C ILE A 81 -20.23 9.65 3.08
N PRO A 82 -21.13 10.46 2.48
CA PRO A 82 -22.45 10.75 3.06
C PRO A 82 -23.32 9.51 3.30
N TYR A 83 -22.99 8.38 2.68
CA TYR A 83 -23.71 7.11 2.81
C TYR A 83 -23.04 6.12 3.78
N SER A 84 -21.88 6.48 4.35
CA SER A 84 -21.20 5.71 5.38
C SER A 84 -22.03 5.64 6.66
N VAL A 85 -22.09 4.45 7.27
CA VAL A 85 -22.67 4.25 8.61
C VAL A 85 -21.83 4.98 9.67
N ASN A 86 -20.51 4.84 9.57
CA ASN A 86 -19.54 5.59 10.36
C ASN A 86 -18.74 6.52 9.44
N TYR A 87 -19.09 7.81 9.45
CA TYR A 87 -18.41 8.84 8.68
C TYR A 87 -16.93 8.99 9.04
N HIS A 88 -16.55 8.69 10.28
CA HIS A 88 -15.17 8.82 10.75
C HIS A 88 -14.23 7.86 9.99
N GLU A 89 -14.69 6.65 9.69
CA GLU A 89 -13.93 5.70 8.86
C GLU A 89 -13.77 6.22 7.43
N GLY A 90 -14.84 6.80 6.85
CA GLY A 90 -14.77 7.43 5.52
C GLY A 90 -13.78 8.60 5.46
N PHE A 91 -13.75 9.46 6.48
CA PHE A 91 -12.78 10.55 6.58
C PHE A 91 -11.35 10.05 6.79
N SER A 92 -11.16 8.97 7.56
CA SER A 92 -9.86 8.33 7.74
C SER A 92 -9.30 7.78 6.42
N GLU A 93 -10.14 7.07 5.67
CA GLU A 93 -9.74 6.48 4.38
C GLU A 93 -9.48 7.54 3.31
N ILE A 94 -10.35 8.55 3.15
CA ILE A 94 -10.10 9.61 2.15
C ILE A 94 -8.82 10.39 2.48
N LYS A 95 -8.52 10.62 3.77
CA LYS A 95 -7.27 11.26 4.19
C LYS A 95 -6.05 10.45 3.75
N ARG A 96 -6.10 9.11 3.89
CA ARG A 96 -5.03 8.21 3.44
C ARG A 96 -4.84 8.31 1.91
N TRP A 97 -5.91 8.27 1.13
CA TRP A 97 -5.88 8.47 -0.32
C TRP A 97 -5.32 9.83 -0.72
N VAL A 98 -5.72 10.90 -0.02
CA VAL A 98 -5.17 12.25 -0.22
C VAL A 98 -3.66 12.24 0.01
N CYS A 99 -3.17 11.65 1.09
CA CYS A 99 -1.73 11.55 1.37
C CYS A 99 -0.96 10.81 0.28
N LEU A 100 -1.51 9.70 -0.24
CA LEU A 100 -0.91 8.95 -1.35
C LEU A 100 -0.85 9.77 -2.65
N ILE A 101 -1.94 10.45 -2.99
CA ILE A 101 -2.03 11.32 -4.18
C ILE A 101 -1.06 12.50 -4.07
N ILE A 102 -0.90 13.09 -2.88
CA ILE A 102 0.08 14.14 -2.63
C ILE A 102 1.49 13.64 -2.94
N LEU A 103 1.90 12.50 -2.40
CA LEU A 103 3.25 11.96 -2.63
C LEU A 103 3.46 11.56 -4.09
N PHE A 104 2.42 11.03 -4.76
CA PHE A 104 2.42 10.79 -6.20
C PHE A 104 2.67 12.07 -7.01
N LEU A 105 1.88 13.13 -6.75
CA LEU A 105 2.00 14.39 -7.46
C LEU A 105 3.38 15.02 -7.21
N LEU A 106 3.85 15.00 -5.96
CA LEU A 106 5.19 15.49 -5.61
C LEU A 106 6.30 14.71 -6.31
N ALA A 107 6.20 13.39 -6.38
CA ALA A 107 7.13 12.55 -7.13
C ALA A 107 7.13 12.90 -8.62
N SER A 108 5.98 13.26 -9.19
CA SER A 108 5.88 13.71 -10.60
C SER A 108 6.57 15.04 -10.88
N GLN A 109 6.75 15.89 -9.86
CA GLN A 109 7.43 17.19 -10.01
C GLN A 109 8.97 17.09 -9.90
N ILE A 110 9.52 15.94 -9.52
CA ILE A 110 10.97 15.76 -9.44
C ILE A 110 11.54 15.57 -10.84
N ASN A 111 12.65 16.25 -11.12
CA ASN A 111 13.43 15.98 -12.31
C ASN A 111 14.28 14.72 -12.07
N TRP A 112 13.80 13.59 -12.58
CA TRP A 112 14.42 12.27 -12.37
C TRP A 112 15.58 12.04 -13.34
N THR A 113 16.77 12.45 -12.91
CA THR A 113 18.01 12.13 -13.62
C THR A 113 18.44 10.68 -13.37
N HIS A 114 19.33 10.15 -14.23
CA HIS A 114 19.94 8.83 -14.05
C HIS A 114 20.48 8.64 -12.62
N ASN A 115 21.23 9.60 -12.10
CA ASN A 115 21.82 9.54 -10.76
C ASN A 115 20.76 9.49 -9.64
N ARG A 116 19.66 10.24 -9.78
CA ARG A 116 18.58 10.25 -8.78
C ARG A 116 17.81 8.93 -8.79
N LEU A 117 17.45 8.43 -9.96
CA LEU A 117 16.77 7.14 -10.13
C LEU A 117 17.62 5.99 -9.61
N GLN A 118 18.90 5.97 -10.00
CA GLN A 118 19.84 4.98 -9.51
C GLN A 118 19.90 5.03 -7.99
N ARG A 119 20.05 6.21 -7.38
CA ARG A 119 20.11 6.34 -5.91
C ARG A 119 18.84 5.84 -5.22
N VAL A 120 17.64 6.15 -5.72
CA VAL A 120 16.38 5.63 -5.18
C VAL A 120 16.39 4.12 -5.19
N ILE A 121 16.73 3.52 -6.33
CA ILE A 121 16.66 2.07 -6.49
C ILE A 121 17.70 1.37 -5.62
N LYS A 122 18.92 1.93 -5.51
CA LYS A 122 19.93 1.46 -4.56
C LYS A 122 19.38 1.43 -3.14
N ILE A 123 18.78 2.54 -2.68
CA ILE A 123 18.20 2.66 -1.35
C ILE A 123 17.08 1.65 -1.14
N THR A 124 16.11 1.58 -2.05
CA THR A 124 14.98 0.65 -1.93
C THR A 124 15.44 -0.80 -1.97
N THR A 125 16.48 -1.13 -2.75
CA THR A 125 17.07 -2.47 -2.76
C THR A 125 17.77 -2.78 -1.45
N THR A 126 18.52 -1.85 -0.86
CA THR A 126 19.15 -2.05 0.45
C THR A 126 18.10 -2.29 1.53
N VAL A 127 17.05 -1.47 1.60
CA VAL A 127 15.95 -1.64 2.55
C VAL A 127 15.24 -2.98 2.32
N SER A 128 14.96 -3.34 1.06
CA SER A 128 14.36 -4.62 0.71
C SER A 128 15.23 -5.82 1.07
N PHE A 129 16.55 -5.72 0.89
CA PHE A 129 17.49 -6.78 1.26
C PHE A 129 17.49 -7.02 2.78
N LEU A 130 17.50 -5.95 3.58
CA LEU A 130 17.42 -6.05 5.04
C LEU A 130 16.11 -6.71 5.48
N ILE A 131 14.98 -6.25 4.92
CA ILE A 131 13.65 -6.82 5.19
C ILE A 131 13.58 -8.29 4.79
N ALA A 132 14.02 -8.64 3.57
CA ALA A 132 13.98 -10.02 3.06
C ALA A 132 14.87 -10.95 3.88
N THR A 133 16.07 -10.49 4.26
CA THR A 133 16.97 -11.25 5.12
C THR A 133 16.35 -11.48 6.49
N TYR A 134 15.79 -10.43 7.11
CA TYR A 134 15.09 -10.54 8.38
C TYR A 134 13.93 -11.52 8.31
N ALA A 135 13.11 -11.42 7.26
CA ALA A 135 11.98 -12.30 7.01
C ALA A 135 12.43 -13.78 6.92
N ILE A 136 13.51 -14.06 6.20
CA ILE A 136 14.07 -15.43 6.11
C ILE A 136 14.56 -15.93 7.48
N LEU A 137 15.26 -15.09 8.25
CA LEU A 137 15.74 -15.46 9.58
C LEU A 137 14.60 -15.70 10.57
N GLU A 138 13.53 -14.90 10.49
CA GLU A 138 12.27 -15.09 11.23
C GLU A 138 11.62 -16.43 10.88
N TYR A 139 11.53 -16.77 9.58
CA TYR A 139 10.95 -18.04 9.14
C TYR A 139 11.66 -19.28 9.68
N PHE A 140 12.99 -19.22 9.82
CA PHE A 140 13.80 -20.30 10.38
C PHE A 140 13.93 -20.24 11.90
N GLU A 141 13.19 -19.36 12.58
CA GLU A 141 13.22 -19.17 14.03
C GLU A 141 14.63 -18.83 14.58
N ILE A 142 15.53 -18.31 13.74
CA ILE A 142 16.90 -17.93 14.13
C ILE A 142 16.87 -16.68 15.02
N ILE A 143 15.94 -15.76 14.75
CA ILE A 143 15.74 -14.54 15.53
C ILE A 143 14.31 -14.57 16.08
N PRO A 144 14.11 -14.37 17.39
CA PRO A 144 12.78 -14.27 17.96
C PRO A 144 12.09 -13.02 17.43
N PHE A 145 10.95 -13.20 16.76
CA PHE A 145 10.11 -12.08 16.36
C PHE A 145 9.24 -11.62 17.52
N TYR A 146 8.90 -10.32 17.51
CA TYR A 146 7.85 -9.78 18.36
C TYR A 146 6.59 -10.67 18.19
N PRO A 147 5.86 -11.05 19.25
CA PRO A 147 4.77 -12.03 19.17
C PRO A 147 3.52 -11.42 18.52
N CYS A 148 3.62 -11.02 17.26
CA CYS A 148 2.57 -10.42 16.46
C CYS A 148 2.51 -11.15 15.11
N GLY A 149 1.76 -12.24 15.10
CA GLY A 149 1.46 -13.03 13.91
C GLY A 149 0.33 -13.98 14.24
N PHE A 150 -0.72 -14.00 13.43
CA PHE A 150 -1.92 -14.81 13.68
C PHE A 150 -1.65 -16.32 13.60
N GLU A 151 -0.56 -16.73 12.93
CA GLU A 151 -0.14 -18.12 12.75
C GLU A 151 1.39 -18.24 12.84
N LYS A 152 1.90 -19.16 13.67
CA LYS A 152 3.34 -19.38 13.89
C LYS A 152 4.16 -19.76 12.64
N ASN A 153 3.51 -20.14 11.54
CA ASN A 153 4.17 -20.68 10.34
C ASN A 153 4.06 -19.77 9.10
N ARG A 154 3.81 -18.47 9.29
CA ARG A 154 3.72 -17.48 8.19
C ARG A 154 4.70 -16.34 8.42
N LEU A 155 5.25 -15.79 7.34
CA LEU A 155 6.15 -14.64 7.39
C LEU A 155 5.39 -13.33 7.52
N TYR A 156 5.71 -12.53 8.54
CA TYR A 156 5.12 -11.22 8.74
C TYR A 156 6.15 -10.09 8.64
N SER A 157 7.39 -10.31 9.10
CA SER A 157 8.47 -9.31 9.09
C SER A 157 7.98 -7.96 9.64
N PHE A 158 8.53 -6.85 9.15
CA PHE A 158 8.12 -5.49 9.52
C PHE A 158 6.71 -5.10 9.05
N PHE A 159 5.88 -6.02 8.55
CA PHE A 159 4.62 -5.70 7.86
C PHE A 159 3.37 -6.18 8.58
N GLY A 160 3.48 -7.09 9.56
CA GLY A 160 2.32 -7.63 10.28
C GLY A 160 1.36 -8.47 9.45
N HIS A 161 1.58 -8.57 8.12
CA HIS A 161 0.78 -9.38 7.21
C HIS A 161 1.57 -9.84 5.99
N GLN A 162 1.52 -11.14 5.69
CA GLN A 162 2.30 -11.77 4.62
C GLN A 162 2.01 -11.19 3.23
N ASN A 163 0.76 -10.86 2.90
CA ASN A 163 0.41 -10.34 1.58
C ASN A 163 1.08 -8.97 1.34
N ILE A 164 1.13 -8.13 2.38
CA ILE A 164 1.73 -6.81 2.28
C ILE A 164 3.24 -6.92 2.06
N LEU A 165 3.91 -7.83 2.79
CA LEU A 165 5.32 -8.14 2.59
C LEU A 165 5.58 -8.68 1.16
N ALA A 166 4.76 -9.63 0.71
CA ALA A 166 4.88 -10.25 -0.61
C ALA A 166 4.76 -9.20 -1.73
N GLN A 167 3.78 -8.31 -1.61
CA GLN A 167 3.59 -7.26 -2.58
C GLN A 167 4.75 -6.24 -2.57
N TYR A 168 5.21 -5.83 -1.39
CA TYR A 168 6.39 -4.98 -1.27
C TYR A 168 7.62 -5.57 -1.96
N LEU A 169 7.91 -6.86 -1.70
CA LEU A 169 9.01 -7.59 -2.34
C LEU A 169 8.83 -7.69 -3.86
N SER A 170 7.59 -7.91 -4.33
CA SER A 170 7.27 -7.95 -5.77
C SER A 170 7.71 -6.66 -6.47
N ILE A 171 7.40 -5.50 -5.88
CA ILE A 171 7.77 -4.19 -6.42
C ILE A 171 9.29 -4.01 -6.42
N THR A 172 9.95 -4.26 -5.28
CA THR A 172 11.38 -3.98 -5.13
C THR A 172 12.27 -4.94 -5.93
N ILE A 173 11.87 -6.21 -6.09
CA ILE A 173 12.52 -7.17 -7.00
C ILE A 173 12.54 -6.62 -8.42
N LEU A 174 11.38 -6.14 -8.90
CA LEU A 174 11.23 -5.65 -10.26
C LEU A 174 11.99 -4.32 -10.48
N TRP A 175 11.96 -3.40 -9.50
CA TRP A 175 12.74 -2.16 -9.57
C TRP A 175 14.25 -2.42 -9.64
N ASN A 176 14.73 -3.42 -8.89
CA ASN A 176 16.14 -3.81 -8.86
C ASN A 176 16.66 -4.32 -10.22
N LEU A 177 15.79 -4.83 -11.10
CA LEU A 177 16.18 -5.27 -12.45
C LEU A 177 16.89 -4.20 -13.25
N SER A 178 16.53 -2.94 -13.06
CA SER A 178 17.15 -1.81 -13.73
C SER A 178 18.66 -1.76 -13.49
N ILE A 179 19.14 -1.87 -12.25
CA ILE A 179 20.56 -1.81 -11.93
C ILE A 179 21.27 -3.07 -12.44
N ALA A 180 20.67 -4.25 -12.25
CA ALA A 180 21.19 -5.51 -12.75
C ALA A 180 21.41 -5.51 -14.28
N THR A 181 20.62 -4.73 -15.03
CA THR A 181 20.65 -4.69 -16.50
C THR A 181 21.28 -3.42 -17.10
N SER A 182 21.47 -2.34 -16.32
CA SER A 182 22.02 -1.04 -16.72
C SER A 182 23.49 -0.99 -17.19
N GLY A 183 24.15 -2.13 -17.41
CA GLY A 183 25.58 -2.15 -17.80
C GLY A 183 26.55 -1.84 -16.65
N SER A 184 26.11 -1.98 -15.40
CA SER A 184 26.94 -1.82 -14.20
C SER A 184 28.17 -2.75 -14.20
N LYS A 185 29.23 -2.35 -13.48
CA LYS A 185 30.44 -3.18 -13.26
C LYS A 185 30.05 -4.60 -12.79
N SER A 186 30.82 -5.62 -13.19
CA SER A 186 30.52 -7.04 -12.90
C SER A 186 30.23 -7.29 -11.42
N LYS A 187 31.07 -6.77 -10.51
CA LYS A 187 30.86 -6.88 -9.05
C LYS A 187 29.54 -6.28 -8.58
N THR A 188 29.22 -5.08 -9.05
CA THR A 188 27.95 -4.40 -8.75
C THR A 188 26.77 -5.23 -9.25
N ARG A 189 26.81 -5.71 -10.50
CA ARG A 189 25.77 -6.58 -11.07
C ARG A 189 25.55 -7.83 -10.21
N ILE A 190 26.62 -8.54 -9.81
CA ILE A 190 26.52 -9.75 -8.99
C ILE A 190 25.84 -9.44 -7.64
N MET A 191 26.21 -8.35 -6.98
CA MET A 191 25.59 -7.92 -5.72
C MET A 191 24.09 -7.69 -5.85
N TYR A 192 23.63 -7.01 -6.90
CA TYR A 192 22.20 -6.77 -7.12
C TYR A 192 21.44 -8.05 -7.50
N LEU A 193 22.07 -8.98 -8.22
CA LEU A 193 21.50 -10.32 -8.47
C LEU A 193 21.33 -11.12 -7.18
N ILE A 194 22.30 -11.07 -6.26
CA ILE A 194 22.17 -11.70 -4.94
C ILE A 194 21.00 -11.09 -4.17
N CYS A 195 20.83 -9.77 -4.21
CA CYS A 195 19.69 -9.09 -3.57
C CYS A 195 18.34 -9.54 -4.18
N ILE A 196 18.28 -9.74 -5.51
CA ILE A 196 17.10 -10.29 -6.20
C ILE A 196 16.81 -11.71 -5.70
N ILE A 197 17.83 -12.57 -5.64
CA ILE A 197 17.68 -13.97 -5.21
C ILE A 197 17.15 -14.03 -3.77
N ILE A 198 17.74 -13.28 -2.85
CA ILE A 198 17.32 -13.26 -1.44
C ILE A 198 15.89 -12.72 -1.30
N SER A 199 15.56 -11.63 -1.99
CA SER A 199 14.20 -11.07 -1.99
C SER A 199 13.19 -12.04 -2.59
N THR A 200 13.59 -12.79 -3.62
CA THR A 200 12.76 -13.83 -4.25
C THR A 200 12.52 -15.00 -3.30
N ILE A 201 13.55 -15.46 -2.59
CA ILE A 201 13.40 -16.54 -1.60
C ILE A 201 12.40 -16.10 -0.53
N ALA A 202 12.56 -14.88 0.02
CA ALA A 202 11.62 -14.32 0.97
C ALA A 202 10.19 -14.25 0.39
N LEU A 203 10.02 -13.80 -0.85
CA LEU A 203 8.74 -13.76 -1.56
C LEU A 203 8.10 -15.16 -1.66
N LEU A 204 8.87 -16.18 -2.05
CA LEU A 204 8.38 -17.55 -2.17
C LEU A 204 7.93 -18.11 -0.81
N LEU A 205 8.67 -17.81 0.25
CA LEU A 205 8.34 -18.22 1.61
C LEU A 205 7.09 -17.50 2.17
N THR A 206 6.64 -16.39 1.57
CA THR A 206 5.34 -15.78 1.96
C THR A 206 4.13 -16.63 1.55
N PHE A 207 4.33 -17.62 0.67
CA PHE A 207 3.26 -18.45 0.09
C PHE A 207 2.10 -17.68 -0.58
N CYS A 208 2.33 -16.41 -0.93
CA CYS A 208 1.34 -15.56 -1.58
C CYS A 208 1.34 -15.80 -3.09
N ARG A 209 0.47 -16.73 -3.54
CA ARG A 209 0.37 -17.13 -4.96
C ARG A 209 0.11 -15.96 -5.91
N GLY A 210 -0.73 -15.01 -5.50
CA GLY A 210 -1.02 -13.79 -6.26
C GLY A 210 0.26 -13.01 -6.57
N ALA A 211 1.02 -12.67 -5.52
CA ALA A 211 2.27 -11.93 -5.62
C ALA A 211 3.34 -12.65 -6.49
N ILE A 212 3.45 -13.98 -6.39
CA ILE A 212 4.38 -14.77 -7.23
C ILE A 212 4.00 -14.67 -8.71
N ILE A 213 2.72 -14.85 -9.05
CA ILE A 213 2.21 -14.76 -10.42
C ILE A 213 2.39 -13.33 -10.95
N ALA A 214 2.01 -12.34 -10.15
CA ALA A 214 2.12 -10.92 -10.49
C ALA A 214 3.58 -10.50 -10.73
N THR A 215 4.50 -10.92 -9.87
CA THR A 215 5.95 -10.71 -10.05
C THR A 215 6.45 -11.34 -11.34
N THR A 216 6.01 -12.57 -11.63
CA THR A 216 6.38 -13.28 -12.86
C THR A 216 5.91 -12.52 -14.10
N ILE A 217 4.67 -12.02 -14.10
CA ILE A 217 4.15 -11.21 -15.21
C ILE A 217 4.94 -9.91 -15.37
N GLY A 218 5.28 -9.23 -14.27
CA GLY A 218 6.14 -8.04 -14.29
C GLY A 218 7.55 -8.31 -14.86
N TRP A 219 8.13 -9.46 -14.55
CA TRP A 219 9.41 -9.93 -15.11
C TRP A 219 9.32 -10.20 -16.61
N VAL A 220 8.27 -10.90 -17.07
CA VAL A 220 8.04 -11.16 -18.49
C VAL A 220 7.87 -9.85 -19.26
N PHE A 221 7.10 -8.91 -18.72
CA PHE A 221 6.96 -7.57 -19.29
C PHE A 221 8.33 -6.86 -19.41
N PHE A 222 9.13 -6.84 -18.32
CA PHE A 222 10.45 -6.21 -18.34
C PHE A 222 11.35 -6.81 -19.42
N LEU A 223 11.46 -8.14 -19.43
CA LEU A 223 12.37 -8.87 -20.31
C LEU A 223 11.95 -8.75 -21.77
N SER A 224 10.66 -8.83 -22.09
CA SER A 224 10.16 -8.69 -23.46
C SER A 224 10.56 -7.35 -24.07
N ILE A 225 10.39 -6.24 -23.35
CA ILE A 225 10.75 -4.90 -23.84
C ILE A 225 12.27 -4.73 -23.86
N TYR A 226 12.97 -5.11 -22.79
CA TYR A 226 14.43 -5.00 -22.71
C TYR A 226 15.14 -5.72 -23.86
N ILE A 227 14.71 -6.94 -24.18
CA ILE A 227 15.25 -7.73 -25.29
C ILE A 227 14.96 -7.06 -26.63
N THR A 228 13.73 -6.57 -26.83
CA THR A 228 13.34 -5.89 -28.08
C THR A 228 14.20 -4.64 -28.32
N GLN A 229 14.45 -3.84 -27.27
CA GLN A 229 15.32 -2.67 -27.35
C GLN A 229 16.78 -3.04 -27.66
N LYS A 230 17.32 -4.09 -27.01
CA LYS A 230 18.70 -4.54 -27.24
C LYS A 230 18.90 -5.13 -28.63
N ILE A 231 17.91 -5.86 -29.14
CA ILE A 231 17.91 -6.36 -30.52
C ILE A 231 17.91 -5.20 -31.51
N LYS A 232 17.02 -4.21 -31.33
CA LYS A 232 16.91 -3.06 -32.24
C LYS A 232 18.19 -2.22 -32.28
N ASN A 233 18.84 -1.98 -31.14
CA ASN A 233 20.11 -1.24 -31.10
C ASN A 233 21.28 -1.98 -31.75
N ASN A 234 21.29 -3.32 -31.72
CA ASN A 234 22.40 -4.11 -32.25
C ASN A 234 22.30 -4.35 -33.77
N THR A 235 21.09 -4.24 -34.36
CA THR A 235 20.90 -4.32 -35.81
C THR A 235 21.53 -3.14 -36.57
N ASN A 236 21.78 -2.01 -35.89
CA ASN A 236 22.47 -0.86 -36.46
C ASN A 236 24.01 -1.01 -36.48
N ASN A 237 24.58 -2.00 -35.77
CA ASN A 237 25.98 -2.39 -35.90
C ASN A 237 26.04 -3.69 -36.73
N THR A 238 26.42 -3.55 -37.99
CA THR A 238 26.50 -4.63 -38.98
C THR A 238 27.59 -5.64 -38.65
N THR A 239 27.31 -6.56 -37.73
CA THR A 239 27.97 -7.87 -37.68
C THR A 239 26.98 -8.92 -37.16
N PHE A 240 26.41 -9.70 -38.08
CA PHE A 240 25.96 -11.09 -37.94
C PHE A 240 25.73 -11.65 -36.52
N LEU A 241 24.87 -11.02 -35.72
CA LEU A 241 24.20 -11.70 -34.61
C LEU A 241 23.07 -12.55 -35.17
N THR A 242 23.51 -13.71 -35.69
CA THR A 242 22.69 -14.80 -36.21
C THR A 242 21.46 -15.07 -35.33
N LEU A 243 20.33 -15.41 -35.97
CA LEU A 243 19.07 -15.83 -35.34
C LEU A 243 19.25 -16.85 -34.19
N ARG A 244 20.37 -17.56 -34.17
CA ARG A 244 20.84 -18.50 -33.15
C ARG A 244 21.00 -17.88 -31.75
N ASN A 245 21.50 -16.64 -31.62
CA ASN A 245 21.65 -15.98 -30.31
C ASN A 245 20.34 -15.41 -29.77
N LYS A 246 19.41 -15.01 -30.65
CA LYS A 246 18.04 -14.61 -30.26
C LYS A 246 17.24 -15.80 -29.72
N LYS A 247 17.32 -16.96 -30.38
CA LYS A 247 16.71 -18.21 -29.88
C LYS A 247 17.31 -18.65 -28.54
N LYS A 248 18.64 -18.63 -28.37
CA LYS A 248 19.29 -18.97 -27.09
C LYS A 248 18.87 -18.05 -25.93
N LEU A 249 18.72 -16.76 -26.19
CA LEU A 249 18.30 -15.79 -25.16
C LEU A 249 16.82 -15.94 -24.80
N ILE A 250 15.94 -16.18 -25.79
CA ILE A 250 14.52 -16.47 -25.56
C ILE A 250 14.38 -17.78 -24.77
N ILE A 251 15.14 -18.82 -25.13
CA ILE A 251 15.18 -20.09 -24.40
C ILE A 251 15.70 -19.89 -22.97
N LEU A 252 16.70 -19.04 -22.74
CA LEU A 252 17.18 -18.70 -21.39
C LEU A 252 16.13 -17.96 -20.57
N VAL A 253 15.41 -17.02 -21.17
CA VAL A 253 14.34 -16.29 -20.48
C VAL A 253 13.17 -17.22 -20.17
N LEU A 254 12.75 -18.03 -21.14
CA LEU A 254 11.72 -19.05 -20.94
C LEU A 254 12.18 -20.11 -19.93
N SER A 255 13.47 -20.47 -19.86
CA SER A 255 13.98 -21.42 -18.87
C SER A 255 14.09 -20.81 -17.47
N VAL A 256 14.42 -19.52 -17.35
CA VAL A 256 14.41 -18.81 -16.06
C VAL A 256 12.97 -18.62 -15.56
N VAL A 257 12.03 -18.24 -16.43
CA VAL A 257 10.61 -18.15 -16.08
C VAL A 257 10.05 -19.53 -15.75
N ALA A 258 10.35 -20.55 -16.56
CA ALA A 258 9.92 -21.92 -16.29
C ALA A 258 10.56 -22.48 -15.02
N SER A 259 11.83 -22.21 -14.74
CA SER A 259 12.48 -22.66 -13.49
C SER A 259 11.95 -21.93 -12.26
N PHE A 260 11.59 -20.65 -12.38
CA PHE A 260 10.90 -19.91 -11.33
C PHE A 260 9.49 -20.47 -11.07
N LEU A 261 8.74 -20.77 -12.14
CA LEU A 261 7.42 -21.41 -12.04
C LEU A 261 7.50 -22.84 -11.53
N ILE A 262 8.50 -23.62 -11.95
CA ILE A 262 8.76 -24.98 -11.48
C ILE A 262 9.22 -24.97 -10.03
N LEU A 263 10.09 -24.05 -9.63
CA LEU A 263 10.51 -23.88 -8.23
C LEU A 263 9.33 -23.45 -7.36
N ALA A 264 8.50 -22.52 -7.84
CA ALA A 264 7.25 -22.16 -7.19
C ALA A 264 6.35 -23.40 -7.07
N VAL A 265 6.10 -24.16 -8.13
CA VAL A 265 5.29 -25.39 -8.11
C VAL A 265 5.88 -26.47 -7.20
N ILE A 266 7.20 -26.64 -7.15
CA ILE A 266 7.88 -27.62 -6.29
C ILE A 266 7.77 -27.23 -4.82
N LEU A 267 8.00 -25.95 -4.48
CA LEU A 267 7.83 -25.43 -3.12
C LEU A 267 6.35 -25.36 -2.69
N LEU A 268 5.44 -25.17 -3.65
CA LEU A 268 3.99 -25.25 -3.45
C LEU A 268 3.48 -26.70 -3.36
N GLY A 269 4.21 -27.67 -3.92
CA GLY A 269 3.80 -29.07 -4.06
C GLY A 269 4.50 -30.06 -3.12
N LYS A 270 5.64 -29.70 -2.51
CA LYS A 270 6.37 -30.50 -1.53
C LYS A 270 6.70 -29.65 -0.30
N THR A 271 5.95 -29.93 0.78
CA THR A 271 6.11 -29.45 2.16
C THR A 271 7.54 -29.62 2.72
N PRO A 272 7.93 -29.00 3.87
CA PRO A 272 7.73 -29.68 5.18
C PRO A 272 7.65 -28.76 6.42
N ILE A 273 6.69 -29.04 7.31
CA ILE A 273 7.09 -29.51 8.65
C ILE A 273 6.51 -30.92 8.75
N TYR A 274 7.41 -31.88 8.88
CA TYR A 274 7.15 -33.30 8.98
C TYR A 274 6.35 -33.58 10.26
N HIS A 275 5.03 -33.67 10.15
CA HIS A 275 4.21 -34.39 11.13
C HIS A 275 3.12 -35.16 10.39
N GLU A 276 3.25 -36.48 10.46
CA GLU A 276 2.41 -37.52 9.83
C GLU A 276 0.91 -37.39 10.17
N LYS A 277 0.54 -36.60 11.19
CA LYS A 277 -0.85 -36.28 11.56
C LYS A 277 -1.48 -35.09 10.80
N THR A 278 -0.75 -34.43 9.89
CA THR A 278 -1.12 -33.13 9.30
C THR A 278 -1.65 -33.19 7.86
N THR A 279 -1.42 -34.28 7.13
CA THR A 279 -1.83 -34.45 5.72
C THR A 279 -3.36 -34.45 5.53
N LYS A 280 -4.12 -34.96 6.51
CA LYS A 280 -5.60 -34.84 6.54
C LYS A 280 -6.10 -33.45 6.93
N ARG A 281 -5.27 -32.59 7.53
CA ARG A 281 -5.60 -31.19 7.87
C ARG A 281 -5.24 -30.22 6.74
N ILE A 282 -4.14 -30.44 6.01
CA ILE A 282 -3.66 -29.54 4.95
C ILE A 282 -4.50 -29.64 3.68
N SER A 283 -4.94 -30.85 3.28
CA SER A 283 -5.87 -31.01 2.15
C SER A 283 -7.22 -30.31 2.40
N ASN A 284 -7.66 -30.25 3.67
CA ASN A 284 -8.85 -29.52 4.10
C ASN A 284 -8.60 -28.00 4.26
N LEU A 285 -7.38 -27.56 4.59
CA LEU A 285 -7.01 -26.13 4.65
C LEU A 285 -6.83 -25.50 3.28
N ILE A 286 -6.25 -26.23 2.31
CA ILE A 286 -6.13 -25.79 0.92
C ILE A 286 -7.51 -25.71 0.26
N LYS A 287 -8.40 -26.67 0.53
CA LYS A 287 -9.82 -26.57 0.12
C LYS A 287 -10.56 -25.42 0.82
N ARG A 288 -10.22 -25.08 2.07
CA ARG A 288 -10.84 -23.97 2.83
C ARG A 288 -10.37 -22.57 2.40
N GLY A 289 -9.09 -22.39 2.07
CA GLY A 289 -8.53 -21.07 1.75
C GLY A 289 -9.06 -20.47 0.43
N ASP A 290 -9.07 -21.28 -0.64
CA ASP A 290 -9.59 -20.85 -1.94
C ASP A 290 -11.12 -20.70 -1.89
N SER A 291 -11.84 -21.59 -1.17
CA SER A 291 -13.30 -21.46 -0.98
C SER A 291 -13.70 -20.25 -0.12
N LEU A 292 -12.90 -19.85 0.86
CA LEU A 292 -13.19 -18.68 1.70
C LEU A 292 -13.17 -17.38 0.88
N ARG A 293 -12.20 -17.19 -0.01
CA ARG A 293 -12.16 -16.02 -0.91
C ARG A 293 -13.36 -15.99 -1.85
N PHE A 294 -13.78 -17.13 -2.40
CA PHE A 294 -14.98 -17.18 -3.24
C PHE A 294 -16.25 -16.81 -2.48
N ILE A 295 -16.41 -17.26 -1.23
CA ILE A 295 -17.53 -16.85 -0.37
C ILE A 295 -17.45 -15.34 -0.08
N LEU A 296 -16.27 -14.83 0.29
CA LEU A 296 -16.05 -13.39 0.51
C LEU A 296 -16.41 -12.56 -0.72
N TRP A 297 -15.99 -12.99 -1.91
CA TRP A 297 -16.27 -12.29 -3.15
C TRP A 297 -17.76 -12.34 -3.47
N LYS A 298 -18.41 -13.48 -3.29
CA LYS A 298 -19.86 -13.62 -3.46
C LYS A 298 -20.63 -12.68 -2.52
N ASP A 299 -20.29 -12.68 -1.24
CA ASP A 299 -20.92 -11.81 -0.23
C ASP A 299 -20.67 -10.33 -0.54
N SER A 300 -19.46 -9.98 -1.00
CA SER A 300 -19.11 -8.61 -1.39
C SER A 300 -19.83 -8.16 -2.65
N ILE A 301 -20.02 -9.05 -3.63
CA ILE A 301 -20.83 -8.78 -4.80
C ILE A 301 -22.28 -8.53 -4.40
N ASN A 302 -22.85 -9.33 -3.49
CA ASN A 302 -24.20 -9.09 -2.97
C ASN A 302 -24.29 -7.75 -2.23
N MET A 303 -23.25 -7.39 -1.47
CA MET A 303 -23.15 -6.10 -0.80
C MET A 303 -23.06 -4.94 -1.80
N MET A 304 -22.24 -5.06 -2.84
CA MET A 304 -22.14 -4.09 -3.95
C MET A 304 -23.49 -3.93 -4.67
N LEU A 305 -24.20 -5.04 -4.96
CA LEU A 305 -25.50 -5.03 -5.61
C LEU A 305 -26.60 -4.37 -4.76
N SER A 306 -26.42 -4.26 -3.45
CA SER A 306 -27.34 -3.52 -2.58
C SER A 306 -27.22 -2.00 -2.71
N SER A 307 -26.09 -1.49 -3.22
CA SER A 307 -25.88 -0.06 -3.46
C SER A 307 -24.93 0.19 -4.66
N PRO A 308 -25.33 -0.19 -5.89
CA PRO A 308 -24.41 -0.30 -7.02
C PRO A 308 -23.85 1.05 -7.50
N ILE A 309 -24.60 2.15 -7.35
CA ILE A 309 -24.20 3.45 -7.88
C ILE A 309 -23.21 4.15 -6.94
N LYS A 310 -23.57 4.26 -5.66
CA LYS A 310 -22.90 5.08 -4.65
C LYS A 310 -22.04 4.29 -3.67
N GLY A 311 -22.20 2.96 -3.64
CA GLY A 311 -21.56 2.09 -2.66
C GLY A 311 -22.15 2.22 -1.26
N ILE A 312 -21.61 1.44 -0.33
CA ILE A 312 -22.03 1.43 1.09
C ILE A 312 -21.36 2.53 1.94
N GLY A 313 -20.50 3.35 1.34
CA GLY A 313 -19.69 4.36 2.00
C GLY A 313 -18.23 3.95 2.15
N LEU A 314 -17.32 4.89 1.86
CA LEU A 314 -15.86 4.69 1.97
C LEU A 314 -15.48 4.27 3.40
N GLY A 315 -14.59 3.29 3.53
CA GLY A 315 -14.10 2.76 4.80
C GLY A 315 -15.11 1.95 5.62
N ASN A 316 -16.31 1.68 5.09
CA ASN A 316 -17.39 1.02 5.85
C ASN A 316 -17.56 -0.46 5.51
N TYR A 317 -16.68 -1.07 4.71
CA TYR A 317 -16.77 -2.49 4.34
C TYR A 317 -16.95 -3.39 5.57
N PHE A 318 -16.05 -3.31 6.55
CA PHE A 318 -16.08 -4.17 7.73
C PHE A 318 -17.32 -3.95 8.61
N ILE A 319 -17.94 -2.76 8.51
CA ILE A 319 -19.13 -2.38 9.29
C ILE A 319 -20.38 -3.03 8.70
N VAL A 320 -20.50 -3.03 7.37
CA VAL A 320 -21.69 -3.50 6.65
C VAL A 320 -21.59 -4.98 6.28
N TYR A 321 -20.38 -5.50 6.07
CA TYR A 321 -20.13 -6.89 5.67
C TYR A 321 -20.87 -7.95 6.50
N PRO A 322 -21.00 -7.84 7.84
CA PRO A 322 -21.74 -8.82 8.64
C PRO A 322 -23.19 -9.08 8.18
N LYS A 323 -23.85 -8.10 7.56
CA LYS A 323 -25.20 -8.24 7.00
C LYS A 323 -25.28 -9.22 5.82
N PHE A 324 -24.19 -9.35 5.08
CA PHE A 324 -24.09 -10.16 3.86
C PHE A 324 -23.30 -11.45 4.04
N LYS A 325 -22.69 -11.63 5.21
CA LYS A 325 -21.83 -12.77 5.54
C LYS A 325 -22.60 -14.07 5.49
N THR A 326 -22.27 -14.93 4.52
CA THR A 326 -22.78 -16.31 4.43
C THR A 326 -21.78 -17.33 4.98
N GLY A 327 -20.56 -16.91 5.27
CA GLY A 327 -19.50 -17.74 5.82
C GLY A 327 -19.59 -17.99 7.33
N ASN A 328 -19.25 -19.22 7.76
CA ASN A 328 -19.32 -19.66 9.15
C ASN A 328 -18.09 -19.32 10.02
N TRP A 329 -17.26 -18.36 9.61
CA TRP A 329 -16.10 -17.94 10.42
C TRP A 329 -16.52 -16.99 11.54
N LYS A 330 -15.77 -16.94 12.64
CA LYS A 330 -16.09 -16.08 13.78
C LYS A 330 -15.47 -14.69 13.72
N TRP A 331 -14.39 -14.51 12.97
CA TRP A 331 -13.70 -13.23 12.85
C TRP A 331 -14.50 -12.22 12.02
N LEU A 332 -14.24 -10.94 12.27
CA LEU A 332 -14.71 -9.83 11.45
C LEU A 332 -13.79 -9.71 10.24
N THR A 333 -14.37 -9.73 9.05
CA THR A 333 -13.62 -9.52 7.82
C THR A 333 -13.51 -8.03 7.54
N VAL A 334 -12.30 -7.54 7.30
CA VAL A 334 -12.05 -6.11 6.99
C VAL A 334 -11.95 -5.81 5.50
N ASP A 335 -11.69 -6.82 4.67
CA ASP A 335 -11.52 -6.71 3.22
C ASP A 335 -11.91 -8.02 2.49
N PRO A 336 -12.29 -7.96 1.20
CA PRO A 336 -12.61 -9.15 0.41
C PRO A 336 -11.38 -9.88 -0.17
N HIS A 337 -10.15 -9.46 0.15
CA HIS A 337 -8.93 -9.89 -0.54
C HIS A 337 -9.01 -9.69 -2.06
N ASN A 338 -9.58 -8.57 -2.48
CA ASN A 338 -9.65 -8.09 -3.86
C ASN A 338 -9.89 -6.59 -3.82
N GLU A 339 -8.85 -5.81 -4.06
CA GLU A 339 -8.85 -4.36 -3.92
C GLU A 339 -9.88 -3.68 -4.82
N LEU A 340 -10.04 -4.17 -6.06
CA LEU A 340 -11.02 -3.61 -6.99
C LEU A 340 -12.45 -3.86 -6.51
N LEU A 341 -12.72 -5.08 -6.03
CA LEU A 341 -14.01 -5.47 -5.47
C LEU A 341 -14.29 -4.69 -4.17
N HIS A 342 -13.28 -4.45 -3.35
CA HIS A 342 -13.39 -3.62 -2.15
C HIS A 342 -13.81 -2.20 -2.51
N ILE A 343 -13.04 -1.54 -3.39
CA ILE A 343 -13.30 -0.16 -3.82
C ILE A 343 -14.71 -0.04 -4.40
N VAL A 344 -15.10 -0.90 -5.35
CA VAL A 344 -16.45 -0.80 -5.96
C VAL A 344 -17.56 -1.09 -4.97
N THR A 345 -17.33 -1.93 -3.96
CA THR A 345 -18.33 -2.20 -2.92
C THR A 345 -18.55 -0.96 -2.05
N GLU A 346 -17.49 -0.28 -1.64
CA GLU A 346 -17.57 0.91 -0.79
C GLU A 346 -18.00 2.19 -1.53
N THR A 347 -17.61 2.32 -2.80
CA THR A 347 -17.77 3.57 -3.57
C THR A 347 -18.73 3.46 -4.76
N GLY A 348 -19.20 2.26 -5.07
CA GLY A 348 -20.06 1.99 -6.21
C GLY A 348 -19.38 2.22 -7.56
N ILE A 349 -20.18 2.25 -8.61
CA ILE A 349 -19.72 2.52 -9.97
C ILE A 349 -19.12 3.93 -10.11
N ILE A 350 -19.54 4.88 -9.27
CA ILE A 350 -19.00 6.25 -9.28
C ILE A 350 -17.52 6.21 -8.90
N GLY A 351 -17.16 5.60 -7.77
CA GLY A 351 -15.76 5.48 -7.38
C GLY A 351 -14.94 4.64 -8.36
N LEU A 352 -15.49 3.51 -8.84
CA LEU A 352 -14.85 2.68 -9.85
C LEU A 352 -14.56 3.45 -11.15
N SER A 353 -15.48 4.29 -11.60
CA SER A 353 -15.27 5.14 -12.78
C SER A 353 -14.11 6.11 -12.58
N GLY A 354 -13.96 6.69 -11.38
CA GLY A 354 -12.81 7.53 -11.02
C GLY A 354 -11.49 6.78 -11.09
N VAL A 355 -11.43 5.53 -10.60
CA VAL A 355 -10.23 4.67 -10.71
C VAL A 355 -9.89 4.40 -12.17
N ILE A 356 -10.87 4.03 -12.99
CA ILE A 356 -10.66 3.72 -14.41
C ILE A 356 -10.16 4.97 -15.16
N ILE A 357 -10.80 6.13 -14.95
CA ILE A 357 -10.40 7.40 -15.57
C ILE A 357 -8.97 7.77 -15.16
N PHE A 358 -8.64 7.66 -13.87
CA PHE A 358 -7.30 7.91 -13.35
C PHE A 358 -6.27 7.01 -14.04
N LEU A 359 -6.50 5.70 -14.08
CA LEU A 359 -5.59 4.75 -14.72
C LEU A 359 -5.44 5.01 -16.22
N ILE A 360 -6.53 5.29 -16.94
CA ILE A 360 -6.48 5.60 -18.39
C ILE A 360 -5.62 6.85 -18.64
N ILE A 361 -5.81 7.92 -17.87
CA ILE A 361 -5.06 9.18 -18.04
C ILE A 361 -3.58 8.97 -17.72
N VAL A 362 -3.28 8.30 -16.60
CA VAL A 362 -1.90 7.96 -16.20
C VAL A 362 -1.23 7.09 -17.26
N ILE A 363 -1.88 6.03 -17.73
CA ILE A 363 -1.33 5.13 -18.76
C ILE A 363 -1.11 5.89 -20.07
N LYS A 364 -2.07 6.71 -20.53
CA LYS A 364 -1.92 7.54 -21.73
C LYS A 364 -0.71 8.47 -21.60
N TYR A 365 -0.53 9.11 -20.45
CA TYR A 365 0.61 9.97 -20.18
C TYR A 365 1.93 9.21 -20.23
N ILE A 366 2.00 8.04 -19.57
CA ILE A 366 3.19 7.17 -19.55
C ILE A 366 3.54 6.70 -20.96
N LEU A 367 2.56 6.21 -21.72
CA LEU A 367 2.77 5.74 -23.10
C LEU A 367 3.27 6.88 -23.99
N LYS A 368 2.65 8.06 -23.91
CA LYS A 368 3.11 9.26 -24.63
C LYS A 368 4.57 9.57 -24.29
N LYS A 369 4.93 9.58 -23.00
CA LYS A 369 6.30 9.86 -22.58
C LYS A 369 7.31 8.82 -23.10
N ILE A 370 6.99 7.54 -23.00
CA ILE A 370 7.86 6.45 -23.48
C ILE A 370 8.06 6.53 -25.00
N VAL A 371 7.02 6.91 -25.75
CA VAL A 371 7.07 7.02 -27.22
C VAL A 371 7.81 8.28 -27.68
N TYR A 372 7.56 9.45 -27.06
CA TYR A 372 8.02 10.75 -27.56
C TYR A 372 9.30 11.29 -26.88
N ASN A 373 9.57 10.97 -25.61
CA ASN A 373 10.74 11.47 -24.85
C ASN A 373 11.72 10.34 -24.52
N PHE A 374 12.31 9.77 -25.57
CA PHE A 374 13.15 8.57 -25.50
C PHE A 374 14.57 8.87 -24.96
N ASN A 375 14.70 9.17 -23.67
CA ASN A 375 16.00 9.22 -23.03
C ASN A 375 16.49 7.78 -22.73
N LYS A 376 17.46 7.31 -23.54
CA LYS A 376 18.07 5.99 -23.44
C LYS A 376 18.73 5.72 -22.08
N GLU A 377 19.16 6.74 -21.34
CA GLU A 377 19.87 6.58 -20.07
C GLU A 377 18.96 6.21 -18.90
N ILE A 378 17.69 6.63 -18.94
CA ILE A 378 16.73 6.40 -17.85
C ILE A 378 15.68 5.34 -18.17
N ILE A 379 15.52 4.96 -19.44
CA ILE A 379 14.45 4.06 -19.90
C ILE A 379 14.42 2.73 -19.14
N ILE A 380 15.59 2.17 -18.81
CA ILE A 380 15.66 0.88 -18.12
C ILE A 380 15.13 0.95 -16.68
N TYR A 381 15.29 2.10 -16.02
CA TYR A 381 14.69 2.35 -14.71
C TYR A 381 13.17 2.53 -14.83
N LEU A 382 12.71 3.27 -15.84
CA LEU A 382 11.27 3.45 -16.09
C LEU A 382 10.58 2.12 -16.42
N LEU A 383 11.21 1.25 -17.20
CA LEU A 383 10.69 -0.10 -17.49
C LEU A 383 10.58 -0.94 -16.23
N ALA A 384 11.61 -0.94 -15.38
CA ALA A 384 11.61 -1.67 -14.11
C ALA A 384 10.52 -1.17 -13.15
N ILE A 385 10.34 0.16 -13.07
CA ILE A 385 9.27 0.77 -12.27
C ILE A 385 7.89 0.42 -12.82
N THR A 386 7.73 0.43 -14.14
CA THR A 386 6.49 0.03 -14.83
C THR A 386 6.16 -1.43 -14.53
N SER A 387 7.13 -2.33 -14.59
CA SER A 387 6.97 -3.73 -14.19
C SER A 387 6.45 -3.87 -12.76
N GLY A 388 7.03 -3.14 -11.81
CA GLY A 388 6.57 -3.12 -10.42
C GLY A 388 5.12 -2.65 -10.27
N CYS A 389 4.72 -1.61 -11.03
CA CYS A 389 3.34 -1.13 -11.05
C CYS A 389 2.37 -2.16 -11.66
N ILE A 390 2.77 -2.85 -12.73
CA ILE A 390 1.99 -3.94 -13.34
C ILE A 390 1.79 -5.08 -12.34
N ALA A 391 2.86 -5.52 -11.68
CA ALA A 391 2.78 -6.57 -10.65
C ALA A 391 1.84 -6.14 -9.51
N THR A 392 1.93 -4.89 -9.06
CA THR A 392 1.01 -4.35 -8.04
C THR A 392 -0.44 -4.49 -8.48
N VAL A 393 -0.80 -3.97 -9.65
CA VAL A 393 -2.19 -4.01 -10.14
C VAL A 393 -2.72 -5.44 -10.27
N ILE A 394 -1.87 -6.38 -10.71
CA ILE A 394 -2.26 -7.78 -10.86
C ILE A 394 -2.48 -8.46 -9.50
N ASP A 395 -1.57 -8.26 -8.54
CA ASP A 395 -1.70 -8.84 -7.20
C ASP A 395 -2.94 -8.30 -6.47
N SER A 396 -3.23 -7.01 -6.65
CA SER A 396 -4.40 -6.33 -6.06
C SER A 396 -5.74 -6.88 -6.53
N LEU A 397 -5.80 -7.67 -7.62
CA LEU A 397 -7.02 -8.39 -8.02
C LEU A 397 -7.36 -9.57 -7.11
N ILE A 398 -6.41 -10.04 -6.29
CA ILE A 398 -6.53 -11.22 -5.42
C ILE A 398 -5.96 -10.94 -4.01
N SER A 399 -5.70 -9.68 -3.70
CA SER A 399 -5.16 -9.16 -2.44
C SER A 399 -5.76 -7.78 -2.12
N TYR A 400 -5.44 -7.21 -0.95
CA TYR A 400 -5.94 -5.93 -0.41
C TYR A 400 -4.81 -4.91 -0.22
N ASP A 401 -3.97 -4.89 -1.23
CA ASP A 401 -2.69 -4.23 -1.28
C ASP A 401 -2.69 -2.73 -1.00
N PHE A 402 -3.73 -2.00 -1.45
CA PHE A 402 -3.76 -0.54 -1.32
C PHE A 402 -4.23 -0.07 0.06
N HIS A 403 -4.70 -0.96 0.94
CA HIS A 403 -4.92 -0.61 2.35
C HIS A 403 -3.61 -0.47 3.13
N SER A 404 -2.52 -1.07 2.64
CA SER A 404 -1.19 -0.87 3.23
C SER A 404 -0.60 0.48 2.84
N SER A 405 -0.18 1.25 3.83
CA SER A 405 0.59 2.50 3.60
C SER A 405 1.93 2.24 2.92
N THR A 406 2.55 1.06 3.10
CA THR A 406 3.87 0.77 2.52
C THR A 406 3.78 0.45 1.04
N SER A 407 2.97 -0.53 0.65
CA SER A 407 2.90 -0.94 -0.75
C SER A 407 2.31 0.16 -1.63
N SER A 408 1.28 0.84 -1.12
CA SER A 408 0.68 2.00 -1.79
C SER A 408 1.70 3.10 -2.03
N LEU A 409 2.54 3.43 -1.04
CA LEU A 409 3.60 4.43 -1.20
C LEU A 409 4.50 4.11 -2.40
N TYR A 410 4.99 2.86 -2.48
CA TYR A 410 5.89 2.46 -3.56
C TYR A 410 5.21 2.50 -4.93
N PHE A 411 3.95 2.06 -5.01
CA PHE A 411 3.15 2.14 -6.22
C PHE A 411 2.93 3.60 -6.67
N PHE A 412 2.45 4.47 -5.79
CA PHE A 412 2.15 5.87 -6.09
C PHE A 412 3.40 6.70 -6.36
N VAL A 413 4.51 6.49 -5.64
CA VAL A 413 5.80 7.10 -5.97
C VAL A 413 6.31 6.59 -7.31
N GLY A 414 6.15 5.29 -7.60
CA GLY A 414 6.45 4.70 -8.91
C GLY A 414 5.70 5.36 -10.05
N LEU A 415 4.37 5.49 -9.93
CA LEU A 415 3.54 6.22 -10.89
C LEU A 415 3.99 7.68 -11.05
N GLY A 416 4.37 8.34 -9.95
CA GLY A 416 4.86 9.72 -9.98
C GLY A 416 6.18 9.84 -10.74
N ILE A 417 7.13 8.92 -10.53
CA ILE A 417 8.35 8.83 -11.32
C ILE A 417 8.03 8.67 -12.81
N LEU A 418 7.10 7.77 -13.15
CA LEU A 418 6.69 7.53 -14.54
C LEU A 418 6.03 8.78 -15.16
N CYS A 419 5.20 9.49 -14.39
CA CYS A 419 4.49 10.69 -14.81
C CYS A 419 5.33 11.98 -14.75
N SER A 420 6.59 11.92 -14.32
CA SER A 420 7.47 13.09 -14.36
C SER A 420 7.68 13.57 -15.80
N GLY A 421 7.77 14.88 -16.04
CA GLY A 421 7.92 15.42 -17.39
C GLY A 421 8.67 16.73 -17.41
N GLU A 422 9.14 17.14 -18.60
CA GLU A 422 9.62 18.50 -18.82
C GLU A 422 8.44 19.45 -18.62
N GLN A 423 8.55 20.30 -17.61
CA GLN A 423 7.52 21.24 -17.23
C GLN A 423 7.38 22.27 -18.36
N LYS A 424 6.31 22.19 -19.15
CA LYS A 424 5.89 23.34 -19.97
C LYS A 424 5.38 24.40 -19.02
N GLU A 425 5.99 25.58 -19.06
CA GLU A 425 5.55 26.66 -18.21
C GLU A 425 4.15 27.12 -18.64
N ILE A 426 3.13 26.80 -17.84
CA ILE A 426 1.79 27.38 -18.02
C ILE A 426 1.62 28.46 -16.95
N PRO A 427 1.81 29.75 -17.28
CA PRO A 427 1.62 30.82 -16.31
C PRO A 427 0.14 30.96 -15.98
N MET A 428 -0.26 30.48 -14.79
CA MET A 428 -1.60 30.74 -14.28
C MET A 428 -1.69 32.21 -13.83
N LYS A 429 -2.48 33.02 -14.54
CA LYS A 429 -2.78 34.42 -14.20
C LYS A 429 -3.78 34.49 -13.04
N LEU A 430 -3.37 34.10 -11.83
CA LEU A 430 -4.13 34.45 -10.62
C LEU A 430 -3.83 35.91 -10.23
N SER A 431 -4.77 36.78 -10.56
CA SER A 431 -4.79 38.22 -10.29
C SER A 431 -5.05 38.50 -8.79
N ILE A 432 -4.03 38.31 -7.95
CA ILE A 432 -4.02 38.90 -6.59
C ILE A 432 -2.72 39.70 -6.49
N LYS A 433 -2.85 41.04 -6.41
CA LYS A 433 -1.74 42.00 -6.50
C LYS A 433 -0.71 41.86 -5.37
N ASN A 434 -1.10 41.32 -4.22
CA ASN A 434 -0.21 41.16 -3.07
C ASN A 434 0.20 39.69 -2.86
N THR A 435 1.45 39.39 -3.19
CA THR A 435 2.04 38.03 -3.10
C THR A 435 2.08 37.51 -1.68
N LEU A 436 2.28 38.37 -0.68
CA LEU A 436 2.28 37.99 0.74
C LEU A 436 0.89 37.54 1.21
N ILE A 437 -0.14 38.34 0.90
CA ILE A 437 -1.52 38.05 1.28
C ILE A 437 -2.00 36.78 0.57
N ARG A 438 -1.76 36.65 -0.74
CA ARG A 438 -2.10 35.42 -1.49
C ARG A 438 -1.43 34.17 -0.90
N ASN A 439 -0.15 34.27 -0.56
CA ASN A 439 0.58 33.15 0.01
C ASN A 439 0.05 32.82 1.41
N ALA A 440 -0.33 33.81 2.23
CA ALA A 440 -0.96 33.57 3.54
C ALA A 440 -2.33 32.89 3.40
N PHE A 441 -3.19 33.34 2.47
CA PHE A 441 -4.51 32.75 2.23
C PHE A 441 -4.46 31.29 1.76
N ILE A 442 -3.40 30.88 1.07
CA ILE A 442 -3.20 29.49 0.63
C ILE A 442 -2.45 28.68 1.71
N ALA A 443 -1.43 29.27 2.32
CA ALA A 443 -0.55 28.59 3.26
C ALA A 443 -1.24 28.26 4.58
N VAL A 444 -2.00 29.21 5.15
CA VAL A 444 -2.59 29.05 6.49
C VAL A 444 -3.59 27.88 6.52
N PRO A 445 -4.55 27.77 5.58
CA PRO A 445 -5.47 26.61 5.57
C PRO A 445 -4.72 25.30 5.37
N ILE A 446 -3.74 25.27 4.48
CA ILE A 446 -2.96 24.07 4.19
C ILE A 446 -2.16 23.61 5.42
N VAL A 447 -1.47 24.53 6.10
CA VAL A 447 -0.71 24.23 7.32
C VAL A 447 -1.67 23.79 8.42
N PHE A 448 -2.80 24.47 8.60
CA PHE A 448 -3.80 24.11 9.59
C PHE A 448 -4.34 22.69 9.36
N VAL A 449 -4.76 22.37 8.13
CA VAL A 449 -5.27 21.02 7.76
C VAL A 449 -4.18 19.97 7.94
N SER A 450 -2.93 20.29 7.59
CA SER A 450 -1.79 19.38 7.75
C SER A 450 -1.50 19.08 9.23
N CYS A 451 -1.43 20.13 10.07
CA CYS A 451 -1.25 19.99 11.52
C CYS A 451 -2.42 19.26 12.17
N TRP A 452 -3.65 19.54 11.75
CA TRP A 452 -4.84 18.83 12.20
C TRP A 452 -4.79 17.34 11.83
N GLY A 453 -4.43 17.01 10.58
CA GLY A 453 -4.30 15.62 10.13
C GLY A 453 -3.23 14.83 10.88
N MET A 454 -2.10 15.48 11.20
CA MET A 454 -1.04 14.90 12.05
C MET A 454 -1.50 14.72 13.49
N PHE A 455 -2.25 15.68 14.04
CA PHE A 455 -2.79 15.59 15.39
C PHE A 455 -3.84 14.48 15.52
N ASP A 456 -4.65 14.25 14.49
CA ASP A 456 -5.58 13.12 14.42
C ASP A 456 -4.85 11.77 14.48
N GLU A 457 -3.78 11.59 13.70
CA GLU A 457 -2.95 10.37 13.76
C GLU A 457 -2.31 10.17 15.13
N TYR A 458 -1.81 11.24 15.75
CA TYR A 458 -1.34 11.20 17.13
C TYR A 458 -2.42 10.73 18.11
N LYS A 459 -3.64 11.27 18.00
CA LYS A 459 -4.77 10.84 18.84
C LYS A 459 -5.08 9.36 18.66
N LYS A 460 -5.08 8.85 17.42
CA LYS A 460 -5.33 7.42 17.14
C LYS A 460 -4.28 6.52 17.79
N ILE A 461 -2.99 6.88 17.69
CA ILE A 461 -1.91 6.10 18.31
C ILE A 461 -2.08 6.09 19.84
N ILE A 462 -2.28 7.26 20.45
CA ILE A 462 -2.38 7.37 21.91
C ILE A 462 -3.66 6.74 22.45
N SER A 463 -4.79 6.87 21.76
CA SER A 463 -6.03 6.18 22.14
C SER A 463 -5.85 4.67 22.13
N HIS A 464 -5.10 4.15 21.15
CA HIS A 464 -4.81 2.73 21.06
C HIS A 464 -3.88 2.26 22.19
N CYS A 465 -2.87 3.05 22.56
CA CYS A 465 -2.07 2.77 23.75
C CYS A 465 -2.93 2.72 25.03
N TYR A 466 -3.91 3.62 25.19
CA TYR A 466 -4.83 3.57 26.33
C TYR A 466 -5.75 2.34 26.27
N TYR A 467 -6.28 2.02 25.10
CA TYR A 467 -7.11 0.85 24.91
C TYR A 467 -6.36 -0.45 25.24
N ASN A 468 -5.08 -0.56 24.85
CA ASN A 468 -4.25 -1.72 25.22
C ASN A 468 -4.00 -1.81 26.73
N LYS A 469 -3.80 -0.67 27.41
CA LYS A 469 -3.74 -0.63 28.89
C LYS A 469 -5.05 -1.05 29.52
N ALA A 470 -6.19 -0.71 28.92
CA ALA A 470 -7.49 -1.16 29.38
C ALA A 470 -7.64 -2.68 29.26
N LEU A 471 -7.24 -3.27 28.12
CA LEU A 471 -7.21 -4.72 27.93
C LEU A 471 -6.29 -5.43 28.93
N GLU A 472 -5.10 -4.87 29.20
CA GLU A 472 -4.18 -5.41 30.20
C GLU A 472 -4.78 -5.35 31.62
N SER A 473 -5.55 -4.30 31.92
CA SER A 473 -6.23 -4.15 33.21
C SER A 473 -7.32 -5.22 33.39
N ILE A 474 -8.04 -5.59 32.32
CA ILE A 474 -8.99 -6.70 32.34
C ILE A 474 -8.30 -8.01 32.68
N ASN A 475 -7.14 -8.29 32.08
CA ASN A 475 -6.37 -9.51 32.37
C ASN A 475 -5.87 -9.58 33.82
N LYS A 476 -5.77 -8.43 34.50
CA LYS A 476 -5.40 -8.31 35.91
C LYS A 476 -6.61 -8.20 36.84
N GLU A 477 -7.83 -8.35 36.32
CA GLU A 477 -9.09 -8.15 37.04
C GLU A 477 -9.24 -6.74 37.65
N ASP A 478 -8.46 -5.76 37.16
CA ASP A 478 -8.57 -4.35 37.56
C ASP A 478 -9.63 -3.63 36.71
N HIS A 479 -10.89 -3.77 37.12
CA HIS A 479 -12.02 -3.12 36.47
C HIS A 479 -11.95 -1.59 36.53
N THR A 480 -11.41 -1.02 37.61
CA THR A 480 -11.28 0.43 37.78
C THR A 480 -10.25 1.02 36.81
N GLY A 481 -9.11 0.35 36.65
CA GLY A 481 -8.09 0.65 35.65
C GLY A 481 -8.64 0.52 34.23
N CYS A 482 -9.40 -0.55 33.95
CA CYS A 482 -10.04 -0.75 32.66
C CYS A 482 -10.95 0.43 32.28
N ILE A 483 -11.84 0.86 33.18
CA ILE A 483 -12.74 2.01 32.95
C ILE A 483 -11.91 3.29 32.74
N LYS A 484 -10.94 3.56 33.63
CA LYS A 484 -10.08 4.75 33.55
C LYS A 484 -9.36 4.87 32.22
N TYR A 485 -8.78 3.77 31.71
CA TYR A 485 -8.06 3.78 30.45
C TYR A 485 -9.00 3.80 29.23
N SER A 486 -10.12 3.07 29.29
CA SER A 486 -11.14 3.08 28.24
C SER A 486 -11.77 4.47 28.07
N LEU A 487 -12.04 5.20 29.16
CA LEU A 487 -12.50 6.60 29.10
C LEU A 487 -11.49 7.52 28.41
N LYS A 488 -10.20 7.34 28.66
CA LYS A 488 -9.15 8.10 27.97
C LYS A 488 -9.10 7.79 26.47
N ALA A 489 -9.28 6.53 26.09
CA ALA A 489 -9.35 6.12 24.68
C ALA A 489 -10.57 6.73 23.99
N VAL A 490 -11.77 6.61 24.59
CA VAL A 490 -13.03 7.20 24.08
C VAL A 490 -12.93 8.73 23.96
N LYS A 491 -12.33 9.42 24.94
CA LYS A 491 -12.17 10.88 24.89
C LYS A 491 -11.33 11.34 23.69
N LEU A 492 -10.34 10.55 23.29
CA LEU A 492 -9.48 10.87 22.14
C LEU A 492 -10.10 10.47 20.81
N GLN A 493 -10.85 9.37 20.79
CA GLN A 493 -11.47 8.77 19.59
C GLN A 493 -12.90 8.31 19.92
N PRO A 494 -13.87 9.24 19.97
CA PRO A 494 -15.25 8.96 20.39
C PRO A 494 -16.08 8.20 19.36
N TYR A 495 -15.58 8.04 18.13
CA TYR A 495 -16.26 7.32 17.05
C TYR A 495 -15.68 5.92 16.82
N ASN A 496 -14.80 5.45 17.71
CA ASN A 496 -14.24 4.10 17.62
C ASN A 496 -15.13 3.11 18.41
N PRO A 497 -15.86 2.20 17.73
CA PRO A 497 -16.80 1.28 18.38
C PRO A 497 -16.12 0.33 19.38
N LYS A 498 -14.86 -0.06 19.14
CA LYS A 498 -14.13 -0.96 20.04
C LYS A 498 -13.92 -0.35 21.42
N TYR A 499 -13.65 0.95 21.48
CA TYR A 499 -13.40 1.65 22.74
C TYR A 499 -14.67 1.78 23.56
N HIS A 500 -15.81 2.01 22.90
CA HIS A 500 -17.12 2.01 23.54
C HIS A 500 -17.53 0.62 24.03
N HIS A 501 -17.26 -0.42 23.24
CA HIS A 501 -17.57 -1.80 23.60
C HIS A 501 -16.78 -2.28 24.82
N LEU A 502 -15.48 -1.97 24.89
CA LEU A 502 -14.68 -2.33 26.05
C LEU A 502 -15.15 -1.62 27.32
N LEU A 503 -15.48 -0.33 27.18
CA LEU A 503 -15.99 0.48 28.28
C LEU A 503 -17.37 0.02 28.76
N SER A 504 -18.25 -0.41 27.85
CA SER A 504 -19.58 -0.90 28.21
C SER A 504 -19.49 -2.22 29.00
N ILE A 505 -18.63 -3.15 28.58
CA ILE A 505 -18.35 -4.38 29.34
C ILE A 505 -17.82 -4.04 30.73
N ALA A 506 -16.87 -3.10 30.82
CA ALA A 506 -16.27 -2.73 32.11
C ALA A 506 -17.30 -2.12 33.08
N TYR A 507 -18.22 -1.28 32.59
CA TYR A 507 -19.31 -0.73 33.39
C TYR A 507 -20.34 -1.77 33.82
N ASP A 508 -20.66 -2.72 32.94
CA ASP A 508 -21.61 -3.80 33.23
C ASP A 508 -21.11 -4.67 34.39
N VAL A 509 -19.82 -5.03 34.38
CA VAL A 509 -19.18 -5.84 35.43
C VAL A 509 -19.22 -5.17 36.80
N ILE A 510 -19.10 -3.84 36.87
CA ILE A 510 -19.15 -3.09 38.14
C ILE A 510 -20.55 -2.65 38.55
N GLY A 511 -21.60 -3.11 37.85
CA GLY A 511 -23.00 -2.81 38.17
C GLY A 511 -23.48 -1.42 37.74
N GLN A 512 -22.72 -0.69 36.91
CA GLN A 512 -23.11 0.62 36.38
C GLN A 512 -23.92 0.48 35.08
N TYR A 513 -25.08 -0.17 35.16
CA TYR A 513 -25.86 -0.60 33.99
C TYR A 513 -26.32 0.53 33.07
N GLU A 514 -26.68 1.70 33.60
CA GLU A 514 -27.10 2.84 32.76
C GLU A 514 -25.95 3.37 31.90
N LEU A 515 -24.73 3.44 32.46
CA LEU A 515 -23.54 3.83 31.70
C LEU A 515 -23.14 2.75 30.70
N ALA A 516 -23.22 1.47 31.08
CA ALA A 516 -23.00 0.36 30.17
C ALA A 516 -23.96 0.45 28.96
N LYS A 517 -25.24 0.69 29.22
CA LYS A 517 -26.29 0.82 28.19
C LYS A 517 -26.04 1.99 27.24
N ASP A 518 -25.64 3.16 27.73
CA ASP A 518 -25.28 4.31 26.87
C ASP A 518 -24.11 3.96 25.92
N HIS A 519 -23.06 3.34 26.45
CA HIS A 519 -21.91 2.94 25.63
C HIS A 519 -22.26 1.82 24.65
N PHE A 520 -23.06 0.82 25.02
CA PHE A 520 -23.59 -0.18 24.08
C PHE A 520 -24.46 0.46 22.99
N GLY A 521 -25.30 1.43 23.33
CA GLY A 521 -26.08 2.21 22.37
C GLY A 521 -25.19 2.88 21.32
N LYS A 522 -24.06 3.46 21.74
CA LYS A 522 -23.06 4.04 20.82
C LYS A 522 -22.40 2.98 19.92
N VAL A 523 -22.10 1.79 20.43
CA VAL A 523 -21.59 0.68 19.61
C VAL A 523 -22.59 0.28 18.52
N LEU A 524 -23.88 0.21 18.87
CA LEU A 524 -24.94 -0.13 17.91
C LEU A 524 -25.13 0.97 16.85
N LEU A 525 -24.93 2.24 17.20
CA LEU A 525 -24.98 3.34 16.23
C LEU A 525 -23.78 3.31 15.27
N LEU A 526 -22.58 3.06 15.79
CA LEU A 526 -21.34 3.07 15.00
C LEU A 526 -21.15 1.80 14.16
N THR A 527 -21.64 0.66 14.66
CA THR A 527 -21.47 -0.66 14.05
C THR A 527 -22.71 -1.55 14.22
N PRO A 528 -23.85 -1.19 13.60
CA PRO A 528 -25.16 -1.82 13.85
C PRO A 528 -25.24 -3.30 13.49
N TYR A 529 -24.35 -3.78 12.62
CA TYR A 529 -24.35 -5.16 12.14
C TYR A 529 -23.26 -6.03 12.80
N SER A 530 -22.42 -5.44 13.65
CA SER A 530 -21.36 -6.18 14.31
C SER A 530 -21.91 -7.13 15.38
N ASN A 531 -21.25 -8.28 15.55
CA ASN A 531 -21.61 -9.29 16.55
C ASN A 531 -21.13 -8.94 17.97
N TYR A 532 -21.13 -7.65 18.38
CA TYR A 532 -20.92 -7.26 19.78
C TYR A 532 -22.15 -7.59 20.65
N LYS A 533 -22.73 -8.78 20.44
CA LYS A 533 -23.90 -9.30 21.18
C LYS A 533 -23.46 -10.10 22.39
#